data_AF-A0A2M7FZD9-F1
#
_entry.id   AF-A0A2M7FZD9-F1
#
_cell.length_a   1.000
_cell.length_b   1.000
_cell.length_c   1.000
_cell.angle_alpha   90.00
_cell.angle_beta   90.00
_cell.angle_gamma   90.00
#
_symmetry.space_group_name_H-M   'P 1'
#
loop_
_entity.id
_entity.type
_entity.pdbx_description
1 polymer ?
#
loop_
_entity_poly.entity_id
_entity_poly.type
_entity_poly.pdbx_seq_one_letter_code
_entity_poly.pdbx_strand_id
1 'polypeptide(L)'
;MKRMLLAVLCAGLTGILTQGLAAEPLPAASLYVAIPFEGLEPVALLELQSQKLKNPPENLRESLDYFQKNLPLGSDLELFLNGEVKNMFYTGPYQEPAPNCRSFGSFQGKFKHADKNLTPLLAFSAGFPGPRKFPGAYPSHHFDQQARKMTLEAYRRHGVKGALLNQIRIRRITPFLMENGASTQFAVSSVIGGGTNACPSHSLLLVIEKMGRRYLTRVEKYRADLNQGKCFAFDFISSFATGPVVDKLLLQGTSRTARWYEVLQRQNTGNYQTVFTGGGKNCLSKKNN
;
A
#
# COMPACT_ATOMS: atom_id res chain seq x y z
N MET A 1 -74.96 47.53 6.03
CA MET A 1 -74.77 47.49 7.49
C MET A 1 -73.35 47.05 7.81
N LYS A 2 -72.67 47.84 8.66
CA LYS A 2 -71.48 47.60 9.49
C LYS A 2 -70.21 46.97 8.87
N ARG A 3 -69.22 47.87 8.75
CA ARG A 3 -67.77 47.68 8.70
C ARG A 3 -67.26 46.82 9.87
N MET A 4 -66.17 46.08 9.66
CA MET A 4 -65.05 46.09 10.61
C MET A 4 -63.75 45.62 9.94
N LEU A 5 -62.79 46.54 9.85
CA LEU A 5 -61.36 46.28 9.73
C LEU A 5 -60.87 45.53 10.97
N LEU A 6 -59.88 44.65 10.80
CA LEU A 6 -58.84 44.48 11.80
C LEU A 6 -57.48 44.38 11.09
N ALA A 7 -56.67 45.41 11.28
CA ALA A 7 -55.23 45.37 11.07
C ALA A 7 -54.57 44.91 12.38
N VAL A 8 -53.58 44.03 12.30
CA VAL A 8 -52.55 43.88 13.36
C VAL A 8 -51.18 43.87 12.70
N LEU A 9 -50.30 44.65 13.33
CA LEU A 9 -48.96 45.08 12.96
C LEU A 9 -47.89 43.97 12.98
N CYS A 10 -46.86 44.23 12.17
CA CYS A 10 -45.42 44.14 12.41
C CYS A 10 -44.90 43.26 13.57
N ALA A 11 -43.97 42.35 13.25
CA ALA A 11 -42.57 42.39 13.70
C ALA A 11 -41.87 41.06 13.34
N GLY A 12 -40.60 41.13 12.91
CA GLY A 12 -39.72 39.95 12.94
C GLY A 12 -38.88 39.68 11.69
N LEU A 13 -38.17 40.69 11.17
CA LEU A 13 -36.86 40.42 10.60
C LEU A 13 -35.95 39.96 11.75
N THR A 14 -35.70 38.65 11.86
CA THR A 14 -34.52 38.14 12.55
C THR A 14 -33.90 37.08 11.68
N GLY A 15 -32.63 37.32 11.36
CA GLY A 15 -31.86 36.58 10.36
C GLY A 15 -31.92 35.08 10.62
N ILE A 16 -32.22 34.35 9.54
CA ILE A 16 -31.76 32.99 9.41
C ILE A 16 -30.24 33.09 9.36
N LEU A 17 -29.62 32.98 10.54
CA LEU A 17 -28.26 32.51 10.70
C LEU A 17 -28.20 31.18 9.95
N THR A 18 -27.82 31.21 8.68
CA THR A 18 -27.15 30.09 8.05
C THR A 18 -25.84 29.92 8.83
N GLN A 19 -25.93 29.26 9.99
CA GLN A 19 -24.81 28.56 10.55
C GLN A 19 -24.36 27.65 9.42
N GLY A 20 -23.29 28.05 8.74
CA GLY A 20 -22.53 27.13 7.93
C GLY A 20 -22.16 26.00 8.89
N LEU A 21 -22.93 24.92 8.83
CA LEU A 21 -22.47 23.61 9.25
C LEU A 21 -21.16 23.45 8.48
N ALA A 22 -20.05 23.76 9.15
CA ALA A 22 -18.76 23.28 8.74
C ALA A 22 -18.96 21.76 8.70
N ALA A 23 -19.15 21.23 7.50
CA ALA A 23 -19.25 19.80 7.31
C ALA A 23 -18.04 19.22 8.03
N GLU A 24 -18.29 18.40 9.06
CA GLU A 24 -17.20 17.71 9.73
C GLU A 24 -16.34 17.09 8.64
N PRO A 25 -15.01 17.30 8.65
CA PRO A 25 -14.16 16.77 7.60
C PRO A 25 -14.44 15.28 7.52
N LEU A 26 -14.92 14.82 6.35
CA LEU A 26 -15.26 13.42 6.14
C LEU A 26 -14.07 12.58 6.62
N PRO A 27 -14.30 11.53 7.42
CA PRO A 27 -13.22 10.76 8.02
C PRO A 27 -12.31 10.25 6.91
N ALA A 28 -11.02 10.56 7.00
CA ALA A 28 -10.04 10.00 6.08
C ALA A 28 -10.05 8.47 6.23
N ALA A 29 -9.97 7.75 5.11
CA ALA A 29 -9.91 6.29 5.15
C ALA A 29 -8.45 5.83 5.21
N SER A 30 -8.16 4.85 6.06
CA SER A 30 -6.80 4.38 6.29
C SER A 30 -6.45 3.17 5.44
N LEU A 31 -5.26 3.21 4.84
CA LEU A 31 -4.56 2.10 4.21
C LEU A 31 -3.52 1.55 5.18
N TYR A 32 -3.55 0.25 5.40
CA TYR A 32 -2.62 -0.46 6.27
C TYR A 32 -1.89 -1.57 5.52
N VAL A 33 -0.73 -1.96 6.05
CA VAL A 33 0.00 -3.16 5.66
C VAL A 33 0.18 -4.04 6.89
N ALA A 34 -0.34 -5.26 6.83
CA ALA A 34 -0.10 -6.29 7.82
C ALA A 34 1.18 -7.04 7.46
N ILE A 35 2.16 -6.97 8.35
CA ILE A 35 3.47 -7.57 8.17
C ILE A 35 3.57 -8.76 9.13
N PRO A 36 3.78 -9.97 8.61
CA PRO A 36 3.94 -11.15 9.46
C PRO A 36 4.98 -10.92 10.54
N PHE A 37 4.62 -11.23 11.78
CA PHE A 37 5.45 -11.06 12.99
C PHE A 37 5.74 -9.62 13.45
N GLU A 38 5.37 -8.57 12.69
CA GLU A 38 5.56 -7.17 13.10
C GLU A 38 4.25 -6.47 13.48
N GLY A 39 3.12 -6.88 12.90
CA GLY A 39 1.79 -6.30 13.18
C GLY A 39 1.22 -5.54 11.99
N LEU A 40 0.30 -4.61 12.26
CA LEU A 40 -0.42 -3.83 11.25
C LEU A 40 0.06 -2.37 11.26
N GLU A 41 0.76 -1.98 10.19
CA GLU A 41 1.36 -0.66 10.01
C GLU A 41 0.41 0.26 9.22
N PRO A 42 0.09 1.47 9.71
CA PRO A 42 -0.60 2.48 8.91
C PRO A 42 0.36 3.08 7.87
N VAL A 43 -0.06 3.04 6.60
CA VAL A 43 0.77 3.47 5.47
C VAL A 43 0.32 4.82 4.92
N ALA A 44 -0.98 5.00 4.70
CA ALA A 44 -1.51 6.24 4.13
C ALA A 44 -2.93 6.50 4.58
N LEU A 45 -3.31 7.77 4.56
CA LEU A 45 -4.69 8.23 4.72
C LEU A 45 -5.20 8.71 3.35
N LEU A 46 -6.34 8.20 2.93
CA LEU A 46 -7.06 8.68 1.75
C LEU A 46 -8.07 9.75 2.19
N GLU A 47 -7.87 10.96 1.69
CA GLU A 47 -8.85 12.03 1.81
C GLU A 47 -10.00 11.76 0.84
N LEU A 48 -11.19 11.44 1.35
CA LEU A 48 -12.32 10.99 0.52
C LEU A 48 -12.76 12.04 -0.50
N GLN A 49 -12.71 13.33 -0.15
CA GLN A 49 -13.12 14.42 -1.06
C GLN A 49 -12.11 14.64 -2.18
N SER A 50 -10.82 14.74 -1.84
CA SER A 50 -9.77 15.06 -2.81
C SER A 50 -9.22 13.83 -3.54
N GLN A 51 -9.54 12.62 -3.04
CA GLN A 51 -8.95 11.34 -3.45
C GLN A 51 -7.42 11.32 -3.36
N LYS A 52 -6.84 12.21 -2.56
CA LYS A 52 -5.38 12.30 -2.35
C LYS A 52 -4.96 11.44 -1.17
N LEU A 53 -3.80 10.82 -1.32
CA LEU A 53 -3.14 10.09 -0.25
C LEU A 53 -2.22 11.03 0.51
N LYS A 54 -2.26 10.95 1.84
CA LYS A 54 -1.39 11.69 2.76
C LYS A 54 -0.74 10.74 3.76
N ASN A 55 0.35 11.18 4.36
CA ASN A 55 0.95 10.46 5.47
C ASN A 55 -0.03 10.41 6.64
N PRO A 56 -0.02 9.34 7.44
CA PRO A 56 -0.58 9.37 8.79
C PRO A 56 0.00 10.52 9.62
N PRO A 57 -0.67 10.92 10.71
CA PRO A 57 -0.13 11.92 11.63
C PRO A 57 1.28 11.51 12.09
N GLU A 58 2.23 12.45 12.08
CA GLU A 58 3.60 12.15 12.53
C GLU A 58 3.74 12.26 14.05
N ASN A 59 2.85 13.03 14.69
CA ASN A 59 2.78 13.16 16.14
C ASN A 59 2.13 11.91 16.75
N LEU A 60 2.76 11.41 17.82
CA LEU A 60 2.32 10.23 18.56
C LEU A 60 0.88 10.36 19.09
N ARG A 61 0.56 11.48 19.74
CA ARG A 61 -0.76 11.71 20.33
C ARG A 61 -1.83 11.78 19.26
N GLU A 62 -1.57 12.50 18.19
CA GLU A 62 -2.49 12.60 17.04
C GLU A 62 -2.69 11.24 16.36
N SER A 63 -1.62 10.43 16.26
CA SER A 63 -1.70 9.07 15.73
C SER A 63 -2.56 8.17 16.60
N LEU A 64 -2.34 8.20 17.92
CA LEU A 64 -3.13 7.43 18.88
C LEU A 64 -4.60 7.84 18.83
N ASP A 65 -4.88 9.14 18.95
CA ASP A 65 -6.24 9.69 18.92
C ASP A 65 -6.95 9.32 17.60
N TYR A 66 -6.26 9.43 16.47
CA TYR A 66 -6.81 9.08 15.17
C TYR A 66 -7.02 7.57 15.03
N PHE A 67 -6.01 6.75 15.29
CA PHE A 67 -6.05 5.32 14.99
C PHE A 67 -6.89 4.52 15.99
N GLN A 68 -6.90 4.87 17.27
CA GLN A 68 -7.79 4.22 18.24
C GLN A 68 -9.27 4.54 17.96
N LYS A 69 -9.57 5.76 17.49
CA LYS A 69 -10.94 6.14 17.10
C LYS A 69 -11.42 5.41 15.84
N ASN A 70 -10.53 5.20 14.87
CA ASN A 70 -10.90 4.65 13.56
C ASN A 70 -10.72 3.13 13.44
N LEU A 71 -9.95 2.51 14.35
CA LEU A 71 -9.77 1.06 14.41
C LEU A 71 -9.76 0.59 15.88
N PRO A 72 -10.93 0.22 16.42
CA PRO A 72 -11.06 -0.20 17.81
C PRO A 72 -10.23 -1.44 18.12
N LEU A 73 -9.75 -1.52 19.36
CA LEU A 73 -9.11 -2.72 19.90
C LEU A 73 -10.05 -3.93 19.82
N GLY A 74 -9.52 -5.09 19.43
CA GLY A 74 -10.28 -6.33 19.32
C GLY A 74 -11.18 -6.41 18.08
N SER A 75 -10.97 -5.54 17.11
CA SER A 75 -11.65 -5.59 15.81
C SER A 75 -10.96 -6.59 14.88
N ASP A 76 -11.75 -7.23 14.04
CA ASP A 76 -11.25 -8.05 12.95
C ASP A 76 -11.08 -7.22 11.68
N LEU A 77 -9.89 -7.30 11.08
CA LEU A 77 -9.60 -6.71 9.77
C LEU A 77 -9.31 -7.78 8.74
N GLU A 78 -10.02 -7.72 7.62
CA GLU A 78 -9.70 -8.54 6.46
C GLU A 78 -8.34 -8.12 5.86
N LEU A 79 -7.53 -9.13 5.52
CA LEU A 79 -6.22 -8.95 4.93
C LEU A 79 -6.20 -9.43 3.48
N PHE A 80 -5.73 -8.57 2.60
CA PHE A 80 -5.88 -8.69 1.15
C PHE A 80 -4.57 -8.91 0.42
N LEU A 81 -4.57 -9.82 -0.54
CA LEU A 81 -3.54 -9.92 -1.58
C LEU A 81 -4.19 -9.79 -2.96
N ASN A 82 -3.83 -8.72 -3.67
CA ASN A 82 -4.43 -8.30 -4.94
C ASN A 82 -5.94 -8.14 -4.88
N GLY A 83 -6.45 -7.86 -3.67
CA GLY A 83 -7.85 -7.76 -3.28
C GLY A 83 -8.42 -9.00 -2.56
N GLU A 84 -7.71 -10.14 -2.49
CA GLU A 84 -8.31 -11.43 -2.12
C GLU A 84 -8.18 -11.55 -0.64
N VAL A 85 -9.25 -11.87 0.08
CA VAL A 85 -9.11 -12.15 1.52
C VAL A 85 -8.23 -13.40 1.66
N LYS A 86 -6.99 -13.19 2.08
CA LYS A 86 -6.05 -14.28 2.39
C LYS A 86 -6.05 -14.62 3.86
N ASN A 87 -6.47 -13.67 4.70
CA ASN A 87 -6.38 -13.81 6.15
C ASN A 87 -7.24 -12.77 6.87
N MET A 88 -7.27 -12.87 8.20
CA MET A 88 -7.81 -11.86 9.10
C MET A 88 -6.73 -11.44 10.11
N PHE A 89 -6.74 -10.18 10.51
CA PHE A 89 -5.92 -9.64 11.58
C PHE A 89 -6.82 -9.21 12.74
N TYR A 90 -6.61 -9.82 13.90
CA TYR A 90 -7.26 -9.41 15.13
C TYR A 90 -6.44 -8.29 15.78
N THR A 91 -7.02 -7.10 15.89
CA THR A 91 -6.32 -5.91 16.35
C THR A 91 -6.05 -5.96 17.85
N GLY A 92 -4.79 -5.81 18.21
CA GLY A 92 -4.31 -5.59 19.56
C GLY A 92 -3.99 -4.11 19.82
N PRO A 93 -3.29 -3.81 20.93
CA PRO A 93 -2.94 -2.45 21.29
C PRO A 93 -2.09 -1.75 20.21
N TYR A 94 -2.27 -0.45 20.07
CA TYR A 94 -1.36 0.38 19.28
C TYR A 94 -0.03 0.50 20.01
N GLN A 95 1.06 0.12 19.35
CA GLN A 95 2.41 0.29 19.83
C GLN A 95 3.04 1.52 19.20
N GLU A 96 3.60 2.35 20.07
CA GLU A 96 4.34 3.53 19.68
C GLU A 96 5.64 3.17 18.95
N PRO A 97 6.15 4.07 18.09
CA PRO A 97 7.50 3.94 17.55
C PRO A 97 8.52 3.79 18.69
N ALA A 98 9.56 2.98 18.49
CA ALA A 98 10.67 2.94 19.44
C ALA A 98 11.33 4.33 19.60
N PRO A 99 11.99 4.63 20.73
CA PRO A 99 12.78 5.85 20.86
C PRO A 99 13.84 5.92 19.73
N ASN A 100 13.94 7.06 19.04
CA ASN A 100 14.78 7.31 17.85
C ASN A 100 14.31 6.69 16.53
N CYS A 101 13.18 6.00 16.56
CA CYS A 101 12.50 5.55 15.36
C CYS A 101 11.53 6.65 14.93
N ARG A 102 11.82 7.28 13.78
CA ARG A 102 10.73 7.91 13.04
C ARG A 102 9.95 6.70 12.53
N SER A 103 8.79 6.32 13.10
CA SER A 103 7.66 5.54 12.51
C SER A 103 6.29 6.12 12.89
N PHE A 104 5.21 5.65 12.25
CA PHE A 104 3.86 6.08 12.59
C PHE A 104 3.32 5.29 13.79
N GLY A 105 4.01 4.22 14.22
CA GLY A 105 3.51 3.21 15.15
C GLY A 105 2.95 2.00 14.39
N SER A 106 2.50 0.99 15.12
CA SER A 106 1.82 -0.17 14.53
C SER A 106 0.83 -0.75 15.52
N PHE A 107 -0.25 -1.36 15.03
CA PHE A 107 -1.07 -2.20 15.89
C PHE A 107 -0.40 -3.54 16.08
N GLN A 108 -0.23 -3.94 17.34
CA GLN A 108 0.01 -5.33 17.69
C GLN A 108 -1.22 -6.16 17.37
N GLY A 109 -1.08 -7.49 17.31
CA GLY A 109 -2.22 -8.34 17.03
C GLY A 109 -1.82 -9.74 16.60
N LYS A 110 -2.82 -10.48 16.12
CA LYS A 110 -2.64 -11.87 15.69
C LYS A 110 -3.28 -12.09 14.34
N PHE A 111 -2.56 -12.78 13.46
CA PHE A 111 -3.11 -13.31 12.24
C PHE A 111 -3.96 -14.53 12.58
N LYS A 112 -5.20 -14.60 12.07
CA LYS A 112 -6.10 -15.73 12.31
C LYS A 112 -5.56 -17.03 11.75
N HIS A 113 -4.93 -16.96 10.58
CA HIS A 113 -4.16 -18.06 10.00
C HIS A 113 -2.70 -17.65 9.95
N ALA A 114 -1.79 -18.47 10.46
CA ALA A 114 -0.36 -18.19 10.28
C ALA A 114 -0.02 -18.45 8.80
N ASP A 115 0.05 -17.40 7.98
CA ASP A 115 0.55 -17.55 6.62
C ASP A 115 2.05 -17.85 6.70
N LYS A 116 2.43 -19.06 6.31
CA LYS A 116 3.84 -19.49 6.27
C LYS A 116 4.64 -18.68 5.25
N ASN A 117 4.00 -18.01 4.29
CA ASN A 117 4.66 -17.37 3.15
C ASN A 117 5.19 -15.96 3.42
N LEU A 118 5.18 -15.47 4.66
CA LEU A 118 5.82 -14.20 5.06
C LEU A 118 5.47 -13.00 4.15
N THR A 119 4.28 -13.03 3.53
CA THR A 119 3.89 -12.03 2.54
C THR A 119 3.12 -10.93 3.25
N PRO A 120 3.55 -9.66 3.14
CA PRO A 120 2.75 -8.56 3.67
C PRO A 120 1.42 -8.48 2.92
N LEU A 121 0.34 -8.19 3.64
CA LEU A 121 -1.02 -8.11 3.11
C LEU A 121 -1.59 -6.71 3.35
N LEU A 122 -2.46 -6.23 2.45
CA LEU A 122 -3.15 -4.97 2.66
C LEU A 122 -4.30 -5.12 3.65
N ALA A 123 -4.56 -4.09 4.44
CA ALA A 123 -5.83 -3.93 5.13
C ALA A 123 -6.36 -2.51 4.91
N PHE A 124 -7.66 -2.34 5.08
CA PHE A 124 -8.33 -1.08 4.86
C PHE A 124 -9.29 -0.78 6.00
N SER A 125 -9.42 0.48 6.41
CA SER A 125 -10.50 0.90 7.29
C SER A 125 -11.86 0.71 6.61
N ALA A 126 -12.94 0.60 7.39
CA ALA A 126 -14.30 0.39 6.87
C ALA A 126 -14.75 1.42 5.82
N GLY A 127 -14.30 2.67 5.91
CA GLY A 127 -14.63 3.75 4.96
C GLY A 127 -13.77 3.82 3.70
N PHE A 128 -12.85 2.88 3.47
CA PHE A 128 -11.96 2.93 2.30
C PHE A 128 -12.72 2.57 1.01
N PRO A 129 -12.74 3.47 0.00
CA PRO A 129 -13.57 3.29 -1.18
C PRO A 129 -12.96 2.30 -2.16
N GLY A 130 -13.81 1.80 -3.07
CA GLY A 130 -13.41 1.06 -4.26
C GLY A 130 -13.59 -0.45 -4.17
N PRO A 131 -13.79 -1.13 -5.31
CA PRO A 131 -13.86 -2.58 -5.37
C PRO A 131 -12.51 -3.18 -5.02
N ARG A 132 -12.53 -4.21 -4.18
CA ARG A 132 -11.38 -5.09 -3.94
C ARG A 132 -11.40 -6.12 -5.07
N LYS A 133 -10.91 -5.74 -6.27
CA LYS A 133 -11.14 -6.49 -7.54
C LYS A 133 -10.60 -7.94 -7.48
N PHE A 134 -11.43 -8.94 -7.83
CA PHE A 134 -11.07 -10.36 -8.12
C PHE A 134 -11.48 -10.72 -9.54
N PRO A 135 -10.65 -11.45 -10.30
CA PRO A 135 -10.96 -12.88 -10.45
C PRO A 135 -9.74 -13.82 -10.29
N GLY A 136 -9.45 -14.23 -9.05
CA GLY A 136 -8.55 -15.34 -8.70
C GLY A 136 -7.04 -15.07 -8.83
N ALA A 137 -6.26 -15.62 -7.89
CA ALA A 137 -4.81 -15.69 -8.03
C ALA A 137 -4.44 -16.62 -9.19
N TYR A 138 -3.91 -16.07 -10.28
CA TYR A 138 -3.29 -16.89 -11.33
C TYR A 138 -2.15 -17.73 -10.73
N PRO A 139 -1.91 -18.98 -11.15
CA PRO A 139 -0.74 -19.71 -10.69
C PRO A 139 0.55 -19.05 -11.18
N SER A 140 1.50 -18.82 -10.28
CA SER A 140 2.76 -18.13 -10.59
C SER A 140 3.61 -18.86 -11.65
N HIS A 141 3.57 -20.20 -11.66
CA HIS A 141 4.41 -21.05 -12.52
C HIS A 141 4.21 -20.78 -14.03
N HIS A 142 3.03 -20.29 -14.44
CA HIS A 142 2.79 -19.90 -15.83
C HIS A 142 3.64 -18.72 -16.30
N PHE A 143 4.17 -17.92 -15.35
CA PHE A 143 4.98 -16.74 -15.65
C PHE A 143 6.47 -16.94 -15.37
N ASP A 144 6.90 -18.07 -14.80
CA ASP A 144 8.29 -18.28 -14.34
C ASP A 144 9.32 -18.08 -15.46
N GLN A 145 9.10 -18.68 -16.63
CA GLN A 145 10.01 -18.56 -17.76
C GLN A 145 10.12 -17.10 -18.23
N GLN A 146 8.98 -16.42 -18.35
CA GLN A 146 8.94 -15.05 -18.81
C GLN A 146 9.52 -14.08 -17.77
N ALA A 147 9.24 -14.30 -16.48
CA ALA A 147 9.82 -13.57 -15.37
C ALA A 147 11.34 -13.66 -15.41
N ARG A 148 11.91 -14.87 -15.52
CA ARG A 148 13.36 -15.07 -15.65
C ARG A 148 13.95 -14.33 -16.85
N LYS A 149 13.31 -14.44 -18.01
CA LYS A 149 13.75 -13.77 -19.23
C LYS A 149 13.79 -12.25 -19.05
N MET A 150 12.68 -11.65 -18.61
CA MET A 150 12.57 -10.19 -18.49
C MET A 150 13.43 -9.62 -17.36
N THR A 151 13.57 -10.34 -16.24
CA THR A 151 14.51 -9.99 -15.16
C THR A 151 15.94 -9.96 -15.69
N LEU A 152 16.37 -10.98 -16.44
CA LEU A 152 17.72 -11.05 -16.99
C LEU A 152 17.98 -9.91 -17.99
N GLU A 153 17.03 -9.64 -18.88
CA GLU A 153 17.09 -8.52 -19.83
C GLU A 153 17.18 -7.17 -19.12
N ALA A 154 16.37 -6.96 -18.07
CA ALA A 154 16.41 -5.73 -17.28
C ALA A 154 17.76 -5.53 -16.58
N TYR A 155 18.29 -6.55 -15.90
CA TYR A 155 19.62 -6.44 -15.28
C TYR A 155 20.73 -6.15 -16.30
N ARG A 156 20.67 -6.74 -17.50
CA ARG A 156 21.60 -6.41 -18.59
C ARG A 156 21.50 -4.96 -19.05
N ARG A 157 20.28 -4.41 -19.17
CA ARG A 157 20.07 -2.98 -19.49
C ARG A 157 20.69 -2.06 -18.44
N HIS A 158 20.71 -2.48 -17.18
CA HIS A 158 21.37 -1.78 -16.07
C HIS A 158 22.88 -2.07 -15.96
N GLY A 159 23.48 -2.69 -16.97
CA GLY A 159 24.93 -2.90 -17.03
C GLY A 159 25.44 -4.09 -16.21
N VAL A 160 24.57 -4.91 -15.61
CA VAL A 160 24.99 -6.15 -14.95
C VAL A 160 25.45 -7.17 -15.99
N LYS A 161 26.66 -7.70 -15.81
CA LYS A 161 27.32 -8.58 -16.78
C LYS A 161 28.06 -9.73 -16.07
N GLY A 162 28.49 -10.71 -16.87
CA GLY A 162 29.38 -11.79 -16.44
C GLY A 162 28.81 -12.61 -15.28
N ALA A 163 29.67 -12.94 -14.31
CA ALA A 163 29.34 -13.80 -13.17
C ALA A 163 28.19 -13.28 -12.29
N LEU A 164 27.91 -11.96 -12.29
CA LEU A 164 26.81 -11.39 -11.51
C LEU A 164 25.43 -11.79 -12.05
N LEU A 165 25.29 -11.98 -13.36
CA LEU A 165 24.02 -12.43 -13.95
C LEU A 165 23.65 -13.86 -13.48
N ASN A 166 24.65 -14.69 -13.20
CA ASN A 166 24.45 -16.05 -12.69
C ASN A 166 24.02 -16.08 -11.20
N GLN A 167 24.12 -14.93 -10.52
CA GLN A 167 23.75 -14.78 -9.11
C GLN A 167 22.34 -14.18 -8.92
N ILE A 168 21.60 -13.94 -10.01
CA ILE A 168 20.22 -13.45 -9.94
C ILE A 168 19.33 -14.49 -9.25
N ARG A 169 18.59 -14.05 -8.24
CA ARG A 169 17.57 -14.83 -7.54
C ARG A 169 16.23 -14.11 -7.65
N ILE A 170 15.24 -14.77 -8.23
CA ILE A 170 13.85 -14.32 -8.14
C ILE A 170 13.32 -14.71 -6.76
N ARG A 171 12.94 -13.72 -5.96
CA ARG A 171 12.41 -13.93 -4.60
C ARG A 171 10.92 -14.23 -4.62
N ARG A 172 10.18 -13.54 -5.48
CA ARG A 172 8.71 -13.65 -5.55
C ARG A 172 8.21 -13.31 -6.95
N ILE A 173 7.22 -14.08 -7.41
CA ILE A 173 6.39 -13.77 -8.57
C ILE A 173 4.94 -13.70 -8.07
N THR A 174 4.33 -12.53 -8.22
CA THR A 174 2.95 -12.29 -7.76
C THR A 174 2.10 -11.91 -8.97
N PRO A 175 1.30 -12.84 -9.52
CA PRO A 175 0.35 -12.52 -10.58
C PRO A 175 -0.90 -11.85 -10.00
N PHE A 176 -1.49 -10.95 -10.80
CA PHE A 176 -2.69 -10.21 -10.43
C PHE A 176 -3.43 -9.68 -11.66
N LEU A 177 -4.67 -9.28 -11.46
CA LEU A 177 -5.54 -8.78 -12.50
C LEU A 177 -5.91 -7.33 -12.23
N MET A 178 -5.87 -6.52 -13.28
CA MET A 178 -6.19 -5.09 -13.26
C MET A 178 -7.40 -4.83 -14.18
N GLU A 179 -7.96 -3.63 -14.12
CA GLU A 179 -9.04 -3.16 -14.98
C GLU A 179 -10.27 -4.09 -14.94
N ASN A 180 -10.69 -4.48 -13.74
CA ASN A 180 -11.82 -5.40 -13.52
C ASN A 180 -11.61 -6.78 -14.19
N GLY A 181 -10.38 -7.27 -14.24
CA GLY A 181 -10.06 -8.57 -14.83
C GLY A 181 -9.61 -8.53 -16.29
N ALA A 182 -9.66 -7.35 -16.94
CA ALA A 182 -9.30 -7.22 -18.34
C ALA A 182 -7.79 -7.32 -18.61
N SER A 183 -6.95 -6.97 -17.63
CA SER A 183 -5.50 -6.90 -17.79
C SER A 183 -4.80 -7.90 -16.87
N THR A 184 -4.06 -8.85 -17.44
CA THR A 184 -3.23 -9.79 -16.68
C THR A 184 -1.84 -9.25 -16.46
N GLN A 185 -1.43 -9.13 -15.19
CA GLN A 185 -0.11 -8.65 -14.80
C GLN A 185 0.56 -9.62 -13.84
N PHE A 186 1.88 -9.51 -13.74
CA PHE A 186 2.64 -10.14 -12.68
C PHE A 186 3.79 -9.24 -12.24
N ALA A 187 4.00 -9.20 -10.93
CA ALA A 187 5.15 -8.55 -10.33
C ALA A 187 6.25 -9.57 -10.08
N VAL A 188 7.50 -9.17 -10.29
CA VAL A 188 8.70 -10.00 -10.06
C VAL A 188 9.67 -9.23 -9.19
N SER A 189 9.85 -9.68 -7.94
CA SER A 189 10.92 -9.21 -7.07
C SER A 189 12.15 -10.08 -7.25
N SER A 190 13.28 -9.48 -7.57
CA SER A 190 14.54 -10.19 -7.79
C SER A 190 15.73 -9.42 -7.22
N VAL A 191 16.76 -10.16 -6.87
CA VAL A 191 17.99 -9.63 -6.28
C VAL A 191 19.22 -10.31 -6.85
N ILE A 192 20.37 -9.65 -6.72
CA ILE A 192 21.70 -10.25 -6.91
C ILE A 192 22.42 -10.20 -5.57
N GLY A 193 23.03 -11.32 -5.19
CA GLY A 193 23.58 -11.49 -3.84
C GLY A 193 22.48 -11.71 -2.79
N GLY A 194 22.89 -11.93 -1.55
CA GLY A 194 21.98 -12.21 -0.43
C GLY A 194 21.63 -13.70 -0.27
N GLY A 195 22.25 -14.37 0.70
CA GLY A 195 21.61 -15.48 1.43
C GLY A 195 20.46 -14.95 2.30
N THR A 196 19.87 -15.81 3.14
CA THR A 196 18.74 -15.46 4.03
C THR A 196 19.00 -14.23 4.90
N ASN A 197 20.27 -13.88 5.16
CA ASN A 197 20.70 -12.76 6.00
C ASN A 197 21.71 -11.78 5.34
N ALA A 198 22.05 -11.95 4.06
CA ALA A 198 23.03 -11.07 3.41
C ALA A 198 22.35 -10.03 2.53
N CYS A 199 22.88 -8.81 2.51
CA CYS A 199 22.32 -7.71 1.75
C CYS A 199 22.46 -7.94 0.25
N PRO A 200 21.40 -7.70 -0.54
CA PRO A 200 21.50 -7.77 -1.99
C PRO A 200 22.34 -6.61 -2.50
N SER A 201 23.28 -6.89 -3.41
CA SER A 201 24.06 -5.86 -4.11
C SER A 201 23.24 -5.16 -5.19
N HIS A 202 22.24 -5.86 -5.73
CA HIS A 202 21.25 -5.29 -6.63
C HIS A 202 19.86 -5.75 -6.26
N SER A 203 18.89 -4.85 -6.40
CA SER A 203 17.47 -5.17 -6.31
C SER A 203 16.74 -4.68 -7.55
N LEU A 204 15.84 -5.51 -8.05
CA LEU A 204 14.98 -5.20 -9.17
C LEU A 204 13.56 -5.67 -8.86
N LEU A 205 12.61 -4.75 -9.01
CA LEU A 205 11.19 -5.05 -9.08
C LEU A 205 10.68 -4.70 -10.48
N LEU A 206 10.06 -5.68 -11.12
CA LEU A 206 9.33 -5.50 -12.39
C LEU A 206 7.84 -5.70 -12.15
N VAL A 207 7.00 -4.89 -12.79
CA VAL A 207 5.59 -5.21 -13.03
C VAL A 207 5.40 -5.34 -14.53
N ILE A 208 4.93 -6.49 -14.96
CA ILE A 208 4.85 -6.88 -16.35
C ILE A 208 3.39 -7.14 -16.69
N GLU A 209 2.91 -6.55 -17.79
CA GLU A 209 1.59 -6.81 -18.35
C GLU A 209 1.69 -7.78 -19.53
N LYS A 210 0.81 -8.78 -19.54
CA LYS A 210 0.62 -9.68 -20.67
C LYS A 210 -0.45 -9.10 -21.60
N MET A 211 -0.05 -8.74 -22.81
CA MET A 211 -0.94 -8.25 -23.86
C MET A 211 -0.97 -9.27 -25.01
N GLY A 212 -1.98 -10.15 -25.00
CA GLY A 212 -2.05 -11.27 -25.93
C GLY A 212 -0.82 -12.19 -25.79
N ARG A 213 0.04 -12.19 -26.81
CA ARG A 213 1.32 -12.94 -26.82
C ARG A 213 2.55 -12.11 -26.41
N ARG A 214 2.38 -10.81 -26.17
CA ARG A 214 3.47 -9.89 -25.83
C ARG A 214 3.50 -9.62 -24.34
N TYR A 215 4.68 -9.28 -23.84
CA TYR A 215 4.91 -8.88 -22.46
C TYR A 215 5.56 -7.50 -22.43
N LEU A 216 4.96 -6.58 -21.68
CA LEU A 216 5.43 -5.20 -21.56
C LEU A 216 5.76 -4.90 -20.10
N THR A 217 6.94 -4.32 -19.87
CA THR A 217 7.29 -3.79 -18.56
C THR A 217 6.51 -2.49 -18.33
N ARG A 218 5.66 -2.48 -17.30
CA ARG A 218 4.88 -1.32 -16.88
C ARG A 218 5.50 -0.58 -15.70
N VAL A 219 6.22 -1.29 -14.85
CA VAL A 219 7.02 -0.72 -13.76
C VAL A 219 8.37 -1.40 -13.75
N GLU A 220 9.43 -0.60 -13.62
CA GLU A 220 10.79 -1.07 -13.40
C GLU A 220 11.42 -0.22 -12.28
N LYS A 221 11.72 -0.86 -11.15
CA LYS A 221 12.44 -0.25 -10.03
C LYS A 221 13.74 -1.00 -9.84
N TYR A 222 14.85 -0.35 -10.17
CA TYR A 222 16.18 -0.92 -10.04
C TYR A 222 17.01 -0.08 -9.08
N ARG A 223 17.81 -0.75 -8.25
CA ARG A 223 18.85 -0.12 -7.46
C ARG A 223 20.05 -1.04 -7.31
N ALA A 224 21.22 -0.47 -7.52
CA ALA A 224 22.50 -1.07 -7.15
C ALA A 224 22.97 -0.44 -5.83
N ASP A 225 23.39 -1.26 -4.89
CA ASP A 225 24.16 -0.82 -3.72
C ASP A 225 25.62 -1.26 -3.92
N LEU A 226 26.37 -0.42 -4.63
CA LEU A 226 27.80 -0.65 -4.89
C LEU A 226 28.66 -0.28 -3.68
N ASN A 227 28.10 0.42 -2.69
CA ASN A 227 28.79 0.88 -1.48
C ASN A 227 28.25 0.13 -0.26
N GLN A 228 28.76 -1.08 -0.07
CA GLN A 228 28.53 -2.05 1.01
C GLN A 228 27.89 -1.50 2.30
N GLY A 229 26.56 -1.33 2.36
CA GLY A 229 25.92 -1.11 3.66
C GLY A 229 24.52 -0.55 3.71
N LYS A 230 23.90 -0.16 2.58
CA LYS A 230 22.55 0.43 2.60
C LYS A 230 21.44 -0.59 2.32
N CYS A 231 21.77 -1.77 1.80
CA CYS A 231 20.94 -2.98 1.78
C CYS A 231 19.51 -2.76 1.26
N PHE A 232 19.33 -2.48 -0.03
CA PHE A 232 18.02 -2.14 -0.56
C PHE A 232 17.31 -3.32 -1.23
N ALA A 233 16.01 -3.48 -0.96
CA ALA A 233 15.13 -4.36 -1.71
C ALA A 233 13.83 -3.65 -2.08
N PHE A 234 13.26 -4.03 -3.22
CA PHE A 234 11.93 -3.64 -3.64
C PHE A 234 11.03 -4.86 -3.71
N ASP A 235 9.83 -4.74 -3.16
CA ASP A 235 8.82 -5.79 -3.16
C ASP A 235 7.46 -5.23 -3.58
N PHE A 236 6.72 -6.02 -4.36
CA PHE A 236 5.31 -5.76 -4.62
C PHE A 236 4.49 -6.32 -3.46
N ILE A 237 3.62 -5.47 -2.89
CA ILE A 237 2.70 -5.89 -1.82
C ILE A 237 1.39 -6.37 -2.43
N SER A 238 0.66 -5.46 -3.09
CA SER A 238 -0.66 -5.78 -3.63
C SER A 238 -1.14 -4.70 -4.59
N SER A 239 -2.07 -5.09 -5.46
CA SER A 239 -2.95 -4.16 -6.18
C SER A 239 -4.22 -3.87 -5.39
N PHE A 240 -4.83 -2.71 -5.62
CA PHE A 240 -6.12 -2.30 -5.04
C PHE A 240 -6.76 -1.20 -5.90
N ALA A 241 -8.04 -0.88 -5.67
CA ALA A 241 -8.71 0.23 -6.34
C ALA A 241 -9.38 1.16 -5.32
N THR A 242 -9.48 2.45 -5.65
CA THR A 242 -10.21 3.45 -4.81
C THR A 242 -11.52 3.90 -5.45
N GLY A 243 -11.91 3.28 -6.56
CA GLY A 243 -13.11 3.58 -7.33
C GLY A 243 -13.30 2.55 -8.45
N PRO A 244 -14.37 2.64 -9.25
CA PRO A 244 -14.72 1.63 -10.24
C PRO A 244 -13.62 1.41 -11.31
N VAL A 245 -12.84 2.46 -11.61
CA VAL A 245 -11.82 2.44 -12.67
C VAL A 245 -10.39 2.62 -12.13
N VAL A 246 -10.22 3.28 -10.98
CA VAL A 246 -8.90 3.71 -10.53
C VAL A 246 -8.13 2.58 -9.86
N ASP A 247 -7.16 2.07 -10.60
CA ASP A 247 -6.28 0.98 -10.24
C ASP A 247 -4.96 1.50 -9.64
N LYS A 248 -4.58 0.90 -8.50
CA LYS A 248 -3.38 1.27 -7.76
C LYS A 248 -2.54 0.03 -7.43
N LEU A 249 -1.23 0.22 -7.36
CA LEU A 249 -0.26 -0.75 -6.85
C LEU A 249 0.36 -0.18 -5.58
N LEU A 250 0.50 -1.01 -4.55
CA LEU A 250 1.37 -0.71 -3.40
C LEU A 250 2.69 -1.46 -3.56
N LEU A 251 3.78 -0.69 -3.59
CA LEU A 251 5.14 -1.19 -3.55
C LEU A 251 5.75 -0.89 -2.19
N GLN A 252 6.66 -1.76 -1.75
CA GLN A 252 7.48 -1.57 -0.57
C GLN A 252 8.94 -1.49 -0.98
N GLY A 253 9.64 -0.50 -0.46
CA GLY A 253 11.10 -0.50 -0.40
C GLY A 253 11.57 -0.80 1.01
N THR A 254 12.64 -1.56 1.13
CA THR A 254 13.31 -1.82 2.41
C THR A 254 14.78 -1.49 2.29
N SER A 255 15.35 -0.96 3.36
CA SER A 255 16.78 -0.83 3.60
C SER A 255 17.17 -1.63 4.85
N ARG A 256 18.42 -1.56 5.31
CA ARG A 256 18.80 -2.13 6.63
C ARG A 256 18.06 -1.47 7.79
N THR A 257 17.79 -0.17 7.68
CA THR A 257 17.29 0.65 8.78
C THR A 257 15.91 1.21 8.51
N ALA A 258 15.36 1.05 7.31
CA ALA A 258 14.16 1.75 6.89
C ALA A 258 13.25 0.87 6.05
N ARG A 259 11.95 1.14 6.13
CA ARG A 259 10.96 0.71 5.15
C ARG A 259 10.32 1.96 4.55
N TRP A 260 9.86 1.92 3.32
CA TRP A 260 9.00 2.96 2.76
C TRP A 260 8.04 2.33 1.76
N TYR A 261 6.97 3.03 1.45
CA TYR A 261 5.97 2.55 0.52
C TYR A 261 5.73 3.58 -0.57
N GLU A 262 5.40 3.07 -1.75
CA GLU A 262 4.98 3.87 -2.90
C GLU A 262 3.64 3.37 -3.39
N VAL A 263 2.68 4.28 -3.57
CA VAL A 263 1.43 3.99 -4.27
C VAL A 263 1.53 4.52 -5.69
N LEU A 264 1.36 3.61 -6.64
CA LEU A 264 1.39 3.90 -8.06
C LEU A 264 -0.02 3.81 -8.60
N GLN A 265 -0.47 4.83 -9.34
CA GLN A 265 -1.77 4.84 -10.00
C GLN A 265 -1.60 4.59 -11.50
N ARG A 266 -2.42 3.69 -12.04
CA ARG A 266 -2.49 3.43 -13.48
C ARG A 266 -3.07 4.66 -14.20
N GLN A 267 -2.41 5.06 -15.26
CA GLN A 267 -2.82 6.14 -16.16
C GLN A 267 -3.59 5.55 -17.36
N ASN A 268 -4.34 6.39 -18.08
CA ASN A 268 -5.09 5.96 -19.27
C ASN A 268 -4.19 5.39 -20.39
N THR A 269 -2.89 5.68 -20.37
CA THR A 269 -1.89 5.13 -21.29
C THR A 269 -1.45 3.70 -20.94
N GLY A 270 -1.94 3.15 -19.81
CA GLY A 270 -1.50 1.88 -19.24
C GLY A 270 -0.20 1.96 -18.44
N ASN A 271 0.47 3.13 -18.41
CA ASN A 271 1.65 3.36 -17.57
C ASN A 271 1.25 3.67 -16.12
N TYR A 272 2.21 3.59 -15.20
CA TYR A 272 1.99 3.92 -13.80
C TYR A 272 2.70 5.20 -13.40
N GLN A 273 2.03 6.01 -12.57
CA GLN A 273 2.59 7.20 -11.95
C GLN A 273 2.59 7.03 -10.43
N THR A 274 3.71 7.34 -9.77
CA THR A 274 3.73 7.45 -8.31
C THR A 274 2.87 8.62 -7.88
N VAL A 275 1.83 8.34 -7.09
CA VAL A 275 0.91 9.36 -6.53
C VAL A 275 1.12 9.56 -5.03
N PHE A 276 1.87 8.67 -4.39
CA PHE A 276 2.24 8.78 -2.99
C PHE A 276 3.55 8.05 -2.74
N THR A 277 4.41 8.67 -1.93
CA THR A 277 5.60 8.06 -1.34
C THR A 277 5.60 8.41 0.13
N GLY A 278 5.62 7.39 0.99
CA GLY A 278 5.54 7.61 2.42
C GLY A 278 5.25 6.31 3.16
N GLY A 279 4.58 6.41 4.30
CA GLY A 279 3.99 5.25 4.97
C GLY A 279 4.95 4.21 5.54
N GLY A 280 6.25 4.47 5.58
CA GLY A 280 7.26 3.61 6.20
C GLY A 280 8.41 4.46 6.72
N LYS A 281 9.25 3.90 7.60
CA LYS A 281 10.07 4.73 8.48
C LYS A 281 11.35 4.01 9.04
N ASN A 282 12.30 4.75 9.64
CA ASN A 282 13.69 4.34 9.94
C ASN A 282 13.82 3.42 11.19
N CYS A 283 13.14 2.27 11.19
CA CYS A 283 12.93 1.49 12.41
C CYS A 283 13.14 -0.01 12.27
N LEU A 284 13.72 -0.47 11.17
CA LEU A 284 14.16 -1.85 11.07
C LEU A 284 15.34 -2.00 12.05
N SER A 285 15.04 -2.43 13.27
CA SER A 285 16.04 -2.66 14.29
C SER A 285 17.10 -3.62 13.72
N LYS A 286 18.38 -3.32 14.00
CA LYS A 286 19.41 -4.36 13.95
C LYS A 286 18.86 -5.49 14.81
N LYS A 287 18.54 -6.65 14.22
CA LYS A 287 18.40 -7.86 15.02
C LYS A 287 19.67 -7.95 15.86
N ASN A 288 19.52 -7.88 17.18
CA ASN A 288 20.57 -8.29 18.08
C ASN A 288 20.91 -9.74 17.70
N ASN A 289 22.13 -9.94 17.24
CA ASN A 289 22.72 -11.28 17.15
C ASN A 289 22.81 -11.87 18.56
#